data_AF-A0A1Z9NKT5-F1
#
_entry.id   AF-A0A1Z9NKT5-F1
#
_cell.length_a   1.000
_cell.length_b   1.000
_cell.length_c   1.000
_cell.angle_alpha   90.00
_cell.angle_beta   90.00
_cell.angle_gamma   90.00
#
_symmetry.space_group_name_H-M   'P 1'
#
loop_
_entity.id
_entity.type
_entity.pdbx_description
1 polymer ?
#
loop_
_entity_poly.entity_id
_entity_poly.type
_entity_poly.pdbx_seq_one_letter_code
_entity_poly.pdbx_strand_id
1 'polypeptide(L)'
;MFKQKILYWLILISLIMPRLNAQSLFKDNIKKLFLSIIKKEKEDISEEINWYNKWFRSREFAAPITYMPVEIRYGLGFHGKFSGSFSSPEVGDIDNWIWYDQDITQLEQGPENTVGTSLDIDFGLINIPNKIMNTSWMNFLTGFNYRSSSIFIPKEIPSDWKEGTSISESNIQFKPELTEYLITNTIQWQPFNPWYINLRYGYGLAYSKFYYDKDIETINVSPDGSGTSMALGLGFRYIIDSGKSNIFSIGIDFRHSYTKINKINDPDNTTPFNRFDLANYGLYLTLATFYGGKKTIGDEAKIIYYSKDYLTAKDKFREFINNYPNHSNRYRAMNYISECNEKIPYQIMEQGILYDDIGETDKALQKYIKAKSRVVINDTLIIETLNFRINEIAKKWMNSAELLLDKKFYKEAYSLVKKVAEFSEIGEKETSRYKSYIILEQGKKLQSILILGKAMEKYSIALEMNAKLESQIMALQYQAGIQLVELADKVDEFDEIILAKKSLEHAKELSSGIGSRNEKLLDDLNDKLKSYENYKSTMIIDYEMSKARYLQAVARSPRLTIGMSLPLIEDLLGAPHDKIISNQILDKEQLWIYYLNDRQLQLSFKDFILFKIEEI
;
A
#
# COMPACT_ATOMS: atom_id res chain seq x y z
N MET A 1 -33.86 -29.40 -56.82
CA MET A 1 -32.58 -28.74 -57.22
C MET A 1 -32.64 -27.22 -57.31
N PHE A 2 -33.77 -26.59 -57.66
CA PHE A 2 -33.90 -25.12 -57.75
C PHE A 2 -33.94 -24.42 -56.37
N LYS A 3 -34.58 -25.05 -55.36
CA LYS A 3 -34.69 -24.54 -53.97
C LYS A 3 -33.34 -24.42 -53.23
N GLN A 4 -32.39 -25.32 -53.47
CA GLN A 4 -31.03 -25.23 -52.89
C GLN A 4 -30.23 -24.07 -53.48
N LYS A 5 -30.36 -23.80 -54.78
CA LYS A 5 -29.60 -22.74 -55.45
C LYS A 5 -29.98 -21.34 -54.98
N ILE A 6 -31.23 -21.10 -54.59
CA ILE A 6 -31.71 -19.79 -54.08
C ILE A 6 -31.18 -19.53 -52.67
N LEU A 7 -31.13 -20.55 -51.79
CA LEU A 7 -30.49 -20.43 -50.48
C LEU A 7 -28.98 -20.19 -50.62
N TYR A 8 -28.31 -20.91 -51.54
CA TYR A 8 -26.91 -20.62 -51.88
C TYR A 8 -26.73 -19.22 -52.46
N TRP A 9 -27.68 -18.71 -53.25
CA TRP A 9 -27.66 -17.35 -53.82
C TRP A 9 -27.95 -16.26 -52.78
N LEU A 10 -28.84 -16.46 -51.82
CA LEU A 10 -29.12 -15.53 -50.72
C LEU A 10 -27.97 -15.50 -49.70
N ILE A 11 -27.34 -16.65 -49.44
CA ILE A 11 -26.10 -16.75 -48.67
C ILE A 11 -24.92 -16.15 -49.46
N LEU A 12 -24.86 -16.34 -50.79
CA LEU A 12 -23.88 -15.67 -51.64
C LEU A 12 -24.07 -14.16 -51.66
N ILE A 13 -25.30 -13.65 -51.80
CA ILE A 13 -25.61 -12.21 -51.85
C ILE A 13 -25.29 -11.54 -50.50
N SER A 14 -25.54 -12.20 -49.37
CA SER A 14 -25.13 -11.69 -48.05
C SER A 14 -23.60 -11.74 -47.83
N LEU A 15 -22.90 -12.68 -48.50
CA LEU A 15 -21.43 -12.76 -48.53
C LEU A 15 -20.77 -11.88 -49.62
N ILE A 16 -21.53 -11.35 -50.58
CA ILE A 16 -21.02 -10.59 -51.76
C ILE A 16 -21.27 -9.08 -51.63
N MET A 17 -22.03 -8.59 -50.64
CA MET A 17 -22.14 -7.15 -50.40
C MET A 17 -20.89 -6.40 -49.86
N PRO A 18 -19.69 -7.02 -49.72
CA PRO A 18 -18.43 -6.28 -49.75
C PRO A 18 -17.61 -6.48 -51.04
N ARG A 19 -18.17 -7.06 -52.11
CA ARG A 19 -17.49 -7.27 -53.40
C ARG A 19 -18.07 -6.42 -54.53
N LEU A 20 -18.04 -5.10 -54.36
CA LEU A 20 -17.92 -4.17 -55.48
C LEU A 20 -16.66 -3.34 -55.26
N ASN A 21 -15.62 -3.73 -56.01
CA ASN A 21 -14.31 -3.08 -56.19
C ASN A 21 -13.44 -2.80 -54.94
N ALA A 22 -12.63 -3.80 -54.56
CA ALA A 22 -11.29 -3.55 -54.02
C ALA A 22 -10.39 -4.77 -54.26
N GLN A 23 -9.47 -4.67 -55.22
CA GLN A 23 -8.47 -5.68 -55.53
C GLN A 23 -7.47 -5.88 -54.37
N SER A 24 -7.20 -7.15 -54.07
CA SER A 24 -5.92 -7.73 -53.64
C SER A 24 -5.10 -7.06 -52.53
N LEU A 25 -5.70 -6.58 -51.44
CA LEU A 25 -4.95 -6.24 -50.21
C LEU A 25 -5.61 -6.70 -48.89
N PHE A 26 -6.68 -7.49 -48.97
CA PHE A 26 -7.61 -7.66 -47.85
C PHE A 26 -7.50 -8.98 -47.06
N LYS A 27 -6.71 -9.96 -47.53
CA LYS A 27 -6.65 -11.29 -46.86
C LYS A 27 -5.84 -11.25 -45.56
N ASP A 28 -4.77 -10.45 -45.50
CA ASP A 28 -4.04 -10.17 -44.26
C ASP A 28 -4.73 -9.14 -43.38
N ASN A 29 -5.57 -8.27 -43.97
CA ASN A 29 -6.29 -7.23 -43.26
C ASN A 29 -7.54 -7.73 -42.54
N ILE A 30 -8.28 -8.76 -43.00
CA ILE A 30 -9.43 -9.32 -42.24
C ILE A 30 -8.95 -10.08 -41.00
N LYS A 31 -7.86 -10.87 -41.09
CA LYS A 31 -7.24 -11.45 -39.90
C LYS A 31 -6.76 -10.35 -38.95
N LYS A 32 -6.12 -9.29 -39.45
CA LYS A 32 -5.77 -8.12 -38.63
C LYS A 32 -7.00 -7.37 -38.10
N LEU A 33 -8.14 -7.32 -38.80
CA LEU A 33 -9.36 -6.62 -38.35
C LEU A 33 -10.06 -7.40 -37.25
N PHE A 34 -10.21 -8.72 -37.41
CA PHE A 34 -10.73 -9.62 -36.37
C PHE A 34 -9.79 -9.67 -35.16
N LEU A 35 -8.46 -9.71 -35.37
CA LEU A 35 -7.48 -9.53 -34.29
C LEU A 35 -7.42 -8.09 -33.75
N SER A 36 -7.91 -7.07 -34.47
CA SER A 36 -8.00 -5.69 -33.98
C SER A 36 -9.27 -5.42 -33.16
N ILE A 37 -10.36 -6.16 -33.41
CA ILE A 37 -11.53 -6.23 -32.54
C ILE A 37 -11.17 -6.96 -31.24
N ILE A 38 -10.24 -7.92 -31.33
CA ILE A 38 -9.51 -8.52 -30.20
C ILE A 38 -8.20 -7.76 -29.96
N LYS A 39 -8.19 -6.41 -30.12
CA LYS A 39 -7.04 -5.63 -29.66
C LYS A 39 -6.86 -5.96 -28.18
N LYS A 40 -5.83 -6.77 -27.88
CA LYS A 40 -5.17 -6.72 -26.58
C LYS A 40 -4.88 -5.23 -26.37
N GLU A 41 -5.50 -4.61 -25.37
CA GLU A 41 -4.81 -3.55 -24.64
C GLU A 41 -3.47 -4.19 -24.29
N LYS A 42 -2.42 -3.87 -25.06
CA LYS A 42 -1.04 -4.22 -24.74
C LYS A 42 -0.67 -3.31 -23.59
N GLU A 43 -1.24 -3.59 -22.44
CA GLU A 43 -0.58 -3.28 -21.19
C GLU A 43 0.45 -4.38 -21.03
N ASP A 44 1.71 -4.01 -20.80
CA ASP A 44 2.77 -4.94 -20.41
C ASP A 44 2.41 -5.50 -19.03
N ILE A 45 1.50 -6.47 -19.03
CA ILE A 45 1.04 -7.15 -17.84
C ILE A 45 2.04 -8.26 -17.55
N SER A 46 2.70 -8.15 -16.40
CA SER A 46 3.77 -9.07 -15.97
C SER A 46 3.28 -10.44 -15.51
N GLU A 47 1.99 -10.58 -15.16
CA GLU A 47 1.35 -11.87 -14.88
C GLU A 47 0.32 -12.23 -15.96
N GLU A 48 0.35 -13.49 -16.42
CA GLU A 48 -0.64 -13.96 -17.38
C GLU A 48 -2.04 -14.02 -16.73
N ILE A 49 -2.93 -13.12 -17.13
CA ILE A 49 -4.32 -13.13 -16.67
C ILE A 49 -4.98 -14.43 -17.15
N ASN A 50 -5.34 -15.30 -16.22
CA ASN A 50 -6.09 -16.53 -16.48
C ASN A 50 -7.31 -16.24 -17.38
N TRP A 51 -7.52 -17.10 -18.39
CA TRP A 51 -8.63 -17.01 -19.36
C TRP A 51 -9.99 -16.76 -18.69
N TYR A 52 -10.25 -17.38 -17.53
CA TYR A 52 -11.50 -17.18 -16.80
C TYR A 52 -11.65 -15.73 -16.32
N ASN A 53 -10.59 -15.16 -15.74
CA ASN A 53 -10.59 -13.76 -15.32
C ASN A 53 -10.71 -12.82 -16.51
N LYS A 54 -10.14 -13.18 -17.66
CA LYS A 54 -10.21 -12.36 -18.87
C LYS A 54 -11.61 -12.29 -19.47
N TRP A 55 -12.36 -13.39 -19.45
CA TRP A 55 -13.70 -13.45 -20.05
C TRP A 55 -14.83 -13.08 -19.07
N PHE A 56 -14.65 -13.35 -17.78
CA PHE A 56 -15.73 -13.18 -16.81
C PHE A 56 -15.45 -12.11 -15.76
N ARG A 57 -14.21 -11.63 -15.63
CA ARG A 57 -13.82 -10.67 -14.58
C ARG A 57 -12.97 -9.50 -15.09
N SER A 58 -12.86 -9.29 -16.39
CA SER A 58 -12.13 -8.15 -16.97
C SER A 58 -12.74 -6.80 -16.59
N ARG A 59 -14.05 -6.80 -16.36
CA ARG A 59 -14.86 -5.64 -15.98
C ARG A 59 -15.52 -5.81 -14.61
N GLU A 60 -14.84 -6.53 -13.72
CA GLU A 60 -15.34 -6.88 -12.39
C GLU A 60 -15.69 -5.65 -11.54
N PHE A 61 -15.07 -4.51 -11.78
CA PHE A 61 -15.32 -3.29 -11.00
C PHE A 61 -16.01 -2.20 -11.82
N ALA A 62 -16.50 -2.52 -13.02
CA ALA A 62 -17.18 -1.55 -13.86
C ALA A 62 -18.50 -1.11 -13.23
N ALA A 63 -18.86 0.16 -13.43
CA ALA A 63 -20.15 0.67 -12.99
C ALA A 63 -21.29 -0.10 -13.68
N PRO A 64 -22.40 -0.42 -12.98
CA PRO A 64 -23.53 -1.09 -13.59
C PRO A 64 -24.13 -0.26 -14.72
N ILE A 65 -24.74 -0.92 -15.70
CA ILE A 65 -25.61 -0.24 -16.66
C ILE A 65 -26.91 0.06 -15.93
N THR A 66 -27.31 1.33 -15.87
CA THR A 66 -28.47 1.75 -15.09
C THR A 66 -29.73 1.81 -15.95
N TYR A 67 -29.60 2.29 -17.18
CA TYR A 67 -30.72 2.61 -18.05
C TYR A 67 -30.32 2.61 -19.52
N MET A 68 -31.21 2.12 -20.38
CA MET A 68 -31.10 2.17 -21.83
C MET A 68 -32.40 2.76 -22.38
N PRO A 69 -32.43 4.04 -22.78
CA PRO A 69 -33.66 4.71 -23.21
C PRO A 69 -34.27 4.08 -24.45
N VAL A 70 -33.43 3.71 -25.42
CA VAL A 70 -33.89 3.16 -26.69
C VAL A 70 -32.87 2.19 -27.30
N GLU A 71 -33.38 1.10 -27.86
CA GLU A 71 -32.66 0.20 -28.75
C GLU A 71 -33.52 -0.03 -30.00
N ILE A 72 -32.99 0.32 -31.17
CA ILE A 72 -33.67 0.25 -32.47
C ILE A 72 -33.04 -0.87 -33.28
N ARG A 73 -33.88 -1.75 -33.80
CA ARG A 73 -33.50 -2.86 -34.67
C ARG A 73 -34.29 -2.81 -35.95
N TYR A 74 -33.59 -2.86 -37.07
CA TYR A 74 -34.20 -2.97 -38.38
C TYR A 74 -33.52 -4.07 -39.16
N GLY A 75 -34.31 -4.96 -39.74
CA GLY A 75 -33.76 -6.16 -40.34
C GLY A 75 -34.67 -6.86 -41.32
N LEU A 76 -34.11 -7.95 -41.83
CA LEU A 76 -34.72 -8.83 -42.79
C LEU A 76 -34.89 -10.19 -42.13
N GLY A 77 -36.02 -10.83 -42.35
CA GLY A 77 -36.28 -12.17 -41.86
C GLY A 77 -37.14 -12.95 -42.84
N PHE A 78 -37.22 -14.25 -42.61
CA PHE A 78 -38.13 -15.12 -43.33
C PHE A 78 -39.07 -15.80 -42.33
N HIS A 79 -40.30 -16.02 -42.76
CA HIS A 79 -41.31 -16.77 -42.04
C HIS A 79 -41.26 -18.25 -42.45
N GLY A 80 -41.21 -19.15 -41.49
CA GLY A 80 -41.15 -20.58 -41.73
C GLY A 80 -40.41 -21.35 -40.64
N LYS A 81 -40.41 -22.68 -40.76
CA LYS A 81 -39.67 -23.57 -39.88
C LYS A 81 -38.35 -23.97 -40.53
N PHE A 82 -37.27 -23.94 -39.76
CA PHE A 82 -36.06 -24.65 -40.12
C PHE A 82 -36.25 -26.14 -39.77
N SER A 83 -36.05 -27.01 -40.75
CA SER A 83 -35.96 -28.46 -40.59
C SER A 83 -34.53 -28.94 -40.91
N GLY A 84 -34.23 -30.21 -40.64
CA GLY A 84 -32.90 -30.79 -40.92
C GLY A 84 -31.86 -30.60 -39.80
N SER A 85 -30.60 -30.91 -40.10
CA SER A 85 -29.48 -30.87 -39.15
C SER A 85 -28.71 -29.54 -39.23
N PHE A 86 -27.92 -29.21 -38.20
CA PHE A 86 -27.05 -28.00 -38.22
C PHE A 86 -26.09 -27.98 -39.43
N SER A 87 -25.67 -29.15 -39.92
CA SER A 87 -24.81 -29.31 -41.11
C SER A 87 -25.55 -29.25 -42.45
N SER A 88 -26.88 -29.37 -42.44
CA SER A 88 -27.72 -29.41 -43.63
C SER A 88 -29.10 -28.80 -43.29
N PRO A 89 -29.14 -27.48 -43.05
CA PRO A 89 -30.40 -26.81 -42.74
C PRO A 89 -31.29 -26.84 -43.98
N GLU A 90 -32.50 -27.34 -43.81
CA GLU A 90 -33.56 -27.30 -44.80
C GLU A 90 -34.60 -26.27 -44.34
N VAL A 91 -35.15 -25.51 -45.28
CA VAL A 91 -36.35 -24.72 -45.02
C VAL A 91 -37.51 -25.63 -45.44
N GLY A 92 -37.98 -26.43 -44.48
CA GLY A 92 -39.03 -27.43 -44.69
C GLY A 92 -40.30 -27.02 -43.95
N ASP A 93 -41.43 -27.13 -44.65
CA ASP A 93 -42.78 -26.74 -44.25
C ASP A 93 -43.02 -25.23 -44.10
N ILE A 94 -43.37 -24.62 -45.24
CA ILE A 94 -44.20 -23.42 -45.30
C ILE A 94 -45.70 -23.81 -45.24
N ASP A 95 -46.05 -25.10 -45.21
CA ASP A 95 -47.46 -25.53 -45.42
C ASP A 95 -48.32 -25.60 -44.14
N ASN A 96 -47.72 -25.48 -42.95
CA ASN A 96 -48.40 -25.79 -41.67
C ASN A 96 -48.43 -24.62 -40.67
N TRP A 97 -48.80 -23.43 -41.13
CA TRP A 97 -48.95 -22.25 -40.27
C TRP A 97 -50.29 -21.55 -40.36
N ILE A 98 -51.19 -21.93 -41.27
CA ILE A 98 -52.56 -21.43 -41.32
C ILE A 98 -53.49 -22.61 -41.06
N TRP A 99 -54.47 -22.44 -40.17
CA TRP A 99 -55.47 -23.46 -39.85
C TRP A 99 -56.82 -23.03 -40.42
N TYR A 100 -57.34 -23.84 -41.34
CA TYR A 100 -58.57 -23.59 -42.07
C TYR A 100 -59.78 -24.21 -41.35
N ASP A 101 -60.93 -23.56 -41.45
CA ASP A 101 -62.19 -24.04 -40.85
C ASP A 101 -62.94 -25.05 -41.73
N GLN A 102 -62.59 -25.15 -43.01
CA GLN A 102 -63.32 -25.90 -44.05
C GLN A 102 -62.36 -26.65 -44.99
N ASP A 103 -62.88 -27.63 -45.75
CA ASP A 103 -62.19 -28.26 -46.88
C ASP A 103 -62.10 -27.27 -48.06
N ILE A 104 -61.18 -26.32 -47.94
CA ILE A 104 -60.90 -25.26 -48.93
C ILE A 104 -59.46 -25.34 -49.45
N THR A 105 -59.21 -24.69 -50.59
CA THR A 105 -57.87 -24.64 -51.19
C THR A 105 -56.89 -23.94 -50.24
N GLN A 106 -55.82 -24.63 -49.88
CA GLN A 106 -54.78 -24.08 -49.01
C GLN A 106 -53.97 -23.01 -49.77
N LEU A 107 -53.58 -21.95 -49.07
CA LEU A 107 -52.70 -20.92 -49.61
C LEU A 107 -51.28 -21.47 -49.81
N GLU A 108 -50.96 -21.85 -51.05
CA GLU A 108 -49.60 -22.23 -51.42
C GLU A 108 -48.67 -21.01 -51.45
N GLN A 109 -47.61 -21.03 -50.64
CA GLN A 109 -46.64 -19.93 -50.57
C GLN A 109 -45.25 -20.35 -51.04
N GLY A 110 -44.65 -19.52 -51.89
CA GLY A 110 -43.25 -19.66 -52.29
C GLY A 110 -42.29 -19.09 -51.25
N PRO A 111 -41.00 -19.45 -51.28
CA PRO A 111 -39.96 -18.82 -50.45
C PRO A 111 -39.92 -17.29 -50.55
N GLU A 112 -40.28 -16.72 -51.70
CA GLU A 112 -40.37 -15.29 -51.93
C GLU A 112 -41.49 -14.60 -51.12
N ASN A 113 -42.56 -15.33 -50.79
CA ASN A 113 -43.71 -14.81 -50.06
C ASN A 113 -43.52 -14.85 -48.54
N THR A 114 -42.43 -15.46 -48.07
CA THR A 114 -42.13 -15.56 -46.64
C THR A 114 -41.07 -14.59 -46.17
N VAL A 115 -40.35 -13.94 -47.08
CA VAL A 115 -39.32 -12.96 -46.74
C VAL A 115 -39.95 -11.59 -46.49
N GLY A 116 -39.55 -10.96 -45.40
CA GLY A 116 -40.07 -9.69 -44.96
C GLY A 116 -39.06 -8.85 -44.20
N THR A 117 -39.54 -7.70 -43.75
CA THR A 117 -38.80 -6.78 -42.89
C THR A 117 -39.49 -6.64 -41.55
N SER A 118 -38.73 -6.23 -40.55
CA SER A 118 -39.27 -5.85 -39.26
C SER A 118 -38.49 -4.69 -38.65
N LEU A 119 -39.25 -3.74 -38.11
CA LEU A 119 -38.78 -2.68 -37.23
C LEU A 119 -39.13 -3.07 -35.80
N ASP A 120 -38.15 -3.04 -34.92
CA ASP A 120 -38.28 -3.48 -33.53
C ASP A 120 -37.59 -2.43 -32.64
N ILE A 121 -38.36 -1.81 -31.73
CA ILE A 121 -37.89 -0.72 -30.87
C ILE A 121 -38.17 -1.07 -29.42
N ASP A 122 -37.11 -1.30 -28.63
CA ASP A 122 -37.22 -1.34 -27.18
C ASP A 122 -37.13 0.08 -26.61
N PHE A 123 -37.99 0.38 -25.63
CA PHE A 123 -38.04 1.63 -24.90
C PHE A 123 -37.84 1.40 -23.41
N GLY A 124 -37.08 2.32 -22.82
CA GLY A 124 -36.97 2.48 -21.37
C GLY A 124 -36.51 1.22 -20.64
N LEU A 125 -35.47 0.55 -21.14
CA LEU A 125 -34.96 -0.65 -20.49
C LEU A 125 -34.23 -0.27 -19.20
N ILE A 126 -34.69 -0.83 -18.07
CA ILE A 126 -34.19 -0.53 -16.73
C ILE A 126 -33.49 -1.77 -16.18
N ASN A 127 -32.33 -1.58 -15.55
CA ASN A 127 -31.63 -2.67 -14.86
C ASN A 127 -32.29 -2.94 -13.50
N ILE A 128 -33.35 -3.75 -13.49
CA ILE A 128 -34.16 -4.01 -12.29
C ILE A 128 -33.31 -4.61 -11.16
N PRO A 129 -32.46 -5.64 -11.40
CA PRO A 129 -31.60 -6.17 -10.34
C PRO A 129 -30.67 -5.12 -9.73
N ASN A 130 -30.06 -4.26 -10.56
CA ASN A 130 -29.26 -3.16 -10.03
C ASN A 130 -30.11 -2.17 -9.20
N LYS A 131 -31.33 -1.85 -9.63
CA LYS A 131 -32.21 -0.90 -8.92
C LYS A 131 -32.70 -1.42 -7.56
N ILE A 132 -32.93 -2.73 -7.43
CA ILE A 132 -33.47 -3.34 -6.20
C ILE A 132 -32.34 -3.83 -5.28
N MET A 133 -31.29 -4.41 -5.85
CA MET A 133 -30.26 -5.15 -5.11
C MET A 133 -28.86 -4.54 -5.24
N ASN A 134 -28.69 -3.42 -5.95
CA ASN A 134 -27.40 -2.79 -6.25
C ASN A 134 -26.36 -3.76 -6.85
N THR A 135 -26.82 -4.75 -7.62
CA THR A 135 -25.94 -5.74 -8.28
C THR A 135 -25.27 -5.15 -9.52
N SER A 136 -23.93 -5.21 -9.62
CA SER A 136 -23.18 -4.73 -10.79
C SER A 136 -22.56 -5.80 -11.69
N TRP A 137 -22.64 -7.08 -11.30
CA TRP A 137 -21.98 -8.19 -12.01
C TRP A 137 -22.79 -8.78 -13.18
N MET A 138 -24.10 -8.53 -13.23
CA MET A 138 -24.98 -8.98 -14.32
C MET A 138 -25.95 -7.87 -14.67
N ASN A 139 -25.89 -7.39 -15.92
CA ASN A 139 -26.82 -6.40 -16.43
C ASN A 139 -28.03 -7.14 -17.00
N PHE A 140 -29.15 -7.06 -16.30
CA PHE A 140 -30.44 -7.61 -16.75
C PHE A 140 -31.41 -6.45 -16.91
N LEU A 141 -31.68 -6.10 -18.16
CA LEU A 141 -32.46 -4.94 -18.55
C LEU A 141 -33.87 -5.40 -18.92
N THR A 142 -34.89 -4.82 -18.27
CA THR A 142 -36.29 -5.08 -18.59
C THR A 142 -36.92 -3.84 -19.21
N GLY A 143 -37.62 -3.98 -20.32
CA GLY A 143 -38.23 -2.86 -21.04
C GLY A 143 -39.52 -3.23 -21.78
N PHE A 144 -40.05 -2.25 -22.51
CA PHE A 144 -41.21 -2.41 -23.38
C PHE A 144 -40.78 -2.38 -24.82
N ASN A 145 -41.42 -3.18 -25.66
CA ASN A 145 -41.10 -3.30 -27.05
C ASN A 145 -42.30 -3.01 -27.94
N TYR A 146 -42.06 -2.25 -28.99
CA TYR A 146 -42.94 -2.19 -30.14
C TYR A 146 -42.24 -2.86 -31.32
N ARG A 147 -42.97 -3.75 -32.00
CA ARG A 147 -42.48 -4.38 -33.21
C ARG A 147 -43.53 -4.33 -34.31
N SER A 148 -43.10 -3.93 -35.50
CA SER A 148 -43.85 -4.05 -36.74
C SER A 148 -43.12 -4.99 -37.69
N SER A 149 -43.85 -5.82 -38.42
CA SER A 149 -43.28 -6.66 -39.47
C SER A 149 -44.26 -6.94 -40.59
N SER A 150 -43.76 -7.05 -41.81
CA SER A 150 -44.55 -7.42 -42.99
C SER A 150 -43.67 -8.11 -44.03
N ILE A 151 -44.29 -8.89 -44.90
CA ILE A 151 -43.64 -9.52 -46.06
C ILE A 151 -43.49 -8.56 -47.23
N PHE A 152 -42.45 -8.76 -48.05
CA PHE A 152 -42.21 -7.92 -49.22
C PHE A 152 -43.13 -8.22 -50.40
N ILE A 153 -43.32 -9.52 -50.68
CA ILE A 153 -44.05 -9.99 -51.85
C ILE A 153 -45.32 -10.70 -51.37
N PRO A 154 -46.47 -9.99 -51.32
CA PRO A 154 -47.74 -10.61 -50.96
C PRO A 154 -48.18 -11.64 -52.02
N LYS A 155 -49.00 -12.61 -51.61
CA LYS A 155 -49.44 -13.72 -52.45
C LYS A 155 -50.93 -13.57 -52.79
N GLU A 156 -51.32 -13.78 -54.04
CA GLU A 156 -52.75 -13.81 -54.41
C GLU A 156 -53.48 -14.92 -53.65
N ILE A 157 -54.65 -14.60 -53.09
CA ILE A 157 -55.47 -15.58 -52.40
C ILE A 157 -56.20 -16.49 -53.40
N PRO A 158 -56.45 -17.77 -53.05
CA PRO A 158 -57.27 -18.67 -53.86
C PRO A 158 -58.65 -18.09 -54.21
N SER A 159 -59.19 -18.46 -55.38
CA SER A 159 -60.46 -17.92 -55.87
C SER A 159 -61.68 -18.33 -55.04
N ASP A 160 -61.64 -19.53 -54.45
CA ASP A 160 -62.67 -20.06 -53.55
C ASP A 160 -62.76 -19.28 -52.22
N TRP A 161 -61.70 -18.55 -51.82
CA TRP A 161 -61.76 -17.66 -50.66
C TRP A 161 -62.59 -16.39 -50.93
N LYS A 162 -62.71 -16.02 -52.21
CA LYS A 162 -63.40 -14.81 -52.67
C LYS A 162 -64.87 -15.07 -53.00
N GLU A 163 -65.27 -16.32 -53.20
CA GLU A 163 -66.60 -16.67 -53.67
C GLU A 163 -67.67 -16.35 -52.60
N GLY A 164 -68.67 -15.53 -52.96
CA GLY A 164 -69.77 -15.16 -52.07
C GLY A 164 -69.41 -14.16 -50.96
N THR A 165 -68.22 -13.55 -51.00
CA THR A 165 -67.77 -12.56 -50.01
C THR A 165 -67.70 -11.14 -50.60
N SER A 166 -67.60 -10.13 -49.72
CA SER A 166 -67.48 -8.72 -50.10
C SER A 166 -66.21 -8.39 -50.91
N ILE A 167 -65.22 -9.29 -50.91
CA ILE A 167 -63.95 -9.14 -51.62
C ILE A 167 -63.91 -9.84 -52.99
N SER A 168 -65.05 -10.37 -53.45
CA SER A 168 -65.18 -11.13 -54.70
C SER A 168 -64.65 -10.42 -55.96
N GLU A 169 -64.90 -9.11 -56.08
CA GLU A 169 -64.49 -8.31 -57.25
C GLU A 169 -63.12 -7.63 -57.07
N SER A 170 -62.52 -7.70 -55.87
CA SER A 170 -61.30 -6.96 -55.52
C SER A 170 -60.01 -7.77 -55.71
N ASN A 171 -58.93 -7.08 -56.06
CA ASN A 171 -57.61 -7.68 -56.24
C ASN A 171 -56.85 -7.84 -54.90
N ILE A 172 -57.37 -8.73 -54.06
CA ILE A 172 -56.81 -9.01 -52.74
C ILE A 172 -55.62 -9.97 -52.80
N GLN A 173 -54.58 -9.63 -52.04
CA GLN A 173 -53.41 -10.46 -51.79
C GLN A 173 -53.21 -10.68 -50.29
N PHE A 174 -52.80 -11.88 -49.89
CA PHE A 174 -52.39 -12.20 -48.54
C PHE A 174 -51.05 -11.52 -48.22
N LYS A 175 -51.09 -10.61 -47.26
CA LYS A 175 -49.98 -9.82 -46.75
C LYS A 175 -50.12 -9.66 -45.23
N PRO A 176 -49.71 -10.66 -44.43
CA PRO A 176 -49.76 -10.54 -42.99
C PRO A 176 -48.88 -9.37 -42.54
N GLU A 177 -49.51 -8.34 -42.00
CA GLU A 177 -48.85 -7.24 -41.32
C GLU A 177 -49.05 -7.45 -39.82
N LEU A 178 -47.95 -7.60 -39.08
CA LEU A 178 -47.95 -7.82 -37.64
C LEU A 178 -47.60 -6.53 -36.91
N THR A 179 -48.35 -6.25 -35.85
CA THR A 179 -48.03 -5.25 -34.84
C THR A 179 -47.99 -5.93 -33.48
N GLU A 180 -46.89 -5.78 -32.75
CA GLU A 180 -46.62 -6.55 -31.54
C GLU A 180 -46.12 -5.65 -30.42
N TYR A 181 -46.61 -5.92 -29.21
CA TYR A 181 -46.24 -5.21 -27.99
C TYR A 181 -45.73 -6.21 -26.97
N LEU A 182 -44.43 -6.16 -26.65
CA LEU A 182 -43.77 -7.17 -25.82
C LEU A 182 -43.17 -6.53 -24.56
N ILE A 183 -43.11 -7.31 -23.48
CA ILE A 183 -42.18 -7.05 -22.37
C ILE A 183 -40.89 -7.79 -22.70
N THR A 184 -39.76 -7.10 -22.64
CA THR A 184 -38.46 -7.64 -23.01
C THR A 184 -37.51 -7.70 -21.84
N ASN A 185 -36.70 -8.75 -21.81
CA ASN A 185 -35.65 -8.99 -20.84
C ASN A 185 -34.35 -9.24 -21.60
N THR A 186 -33.34 -8.40 -21.37
CA THR A 186 -32.05 -8.45 -22.04
C THR A 186 -30.94 -8.67 -21.02
N ILE A 187 -30.22 -9.78 -21.17
CA ILE A 187 -28.94 -10.01 -20.49
C ILE A 187 -27.83 -9.43 -21.35
N GLN A 188 -27.06 -8.51 -20.77
CA GLN A 188 -25.89 -7.93 -21.43
C GLN A 188 -24.60 -8.43 -20.76
N TRP A 189 -23.80 -9.17 -21.53
CA TRP A 189 -22.49 -9.67 -21.12
C TRP A 189 -21.37 -8.94 -21.86
N GLN A 190 -20.51 -8.25 -21.10
CA GLN A 190 -19.43 -7.44 -21.65
C GLN A 190 -18.05 -7.92 -21.17
N PRO A 191 -17.43 -8.87 -21.87
CA PRO A 191 -16.09 -9.37 -21.51
C PRO A 191 -14.95 -8.41 -21.91
N PHE A 192 -15.17 -7.44 -22.79
CA PHE A 192 -14.12 -6.50 -23.22
C PHE A 192 -14.67 -5.08 -23.39
N ASN A 193 -13.77 -4.09 -23.45
CA ASN A 193 -14.17 -2.68 -23.55
C ASN A 193 -14.90 -2.33 -24.85
N PRO A 194 -14.49 -2.81 -26.04
CA PRO A 194 -15.04 -2.32 -27.30
C PRO A 194 -16.33 -3.02 -27.72
N TRP A 195 -16.73 -4.13 -27.10
CA TRP A 195 -17.91 -4.88 -27.54
C TRP A 195 -18.57 -5.67 -26.41
N TYR A 196 -19.84 -6.03 -26.60
CA TYR A 196 -20.62 -6.87 -25.70
C TYR A 196 -21.59 -7.77 -26.48
N ILE A 197 -22.09 -8.80 -25.80
CA ILE A 197 -23.09 -9.74 -26.31
C ILE A 197 -24.39 -9.54 -25.54
N ASN A 198 -25.51 -9.58 -26.27
CA ASN A 198 -26.85 -9.49 -25.72
C ASN A 198 -27.63 -10.79 -25.94
N LEU A 199 -28.32 -11.26 -24.91
CA LEU A 199 -29.33 -12.30 -25.01
C LEU A 199 -30.67 -11.68 -24.63
N ARG A 200 -31.62 -11.65 -25.58
CA ARG A 200 -32.93 -11.02 -25.40
C ARG A 200 -34.03 -12.07 -25.44
N TYR A 201 -34.98 -11.95 -24.52
CA TYR A 201 -36.26 -12.65 -24.57
C TYR A 201 -37.39 -11.64 -24.48
N GLY A 202 -38.41 -11.79 -25.33
CA GLY A 202 -39.62 -10.96 -25.30
C GLY A 202 -40.88 -11.81 -25.35
N TYR A 203 -41.92 -11.39 -24.63
CA TYR A 203 -43.24 -12.00 -24.69
C TYR A 203 -44.33 -10.94 -24.57
N GLY A 204 -45.42 -11.10 -25.30
CA GLY A 204 -46.55 -10.19 -25.21
C GLY A 204 -47.64 -10.44 -26.23
N LEU A 205 -48.29 -9.35 -26.63
CA LEU A 205 -49.47 -9.36 -27.48
C LEU A 205 -49.10 -9.13 -28.94
N ALA A 206 -49.86 -9.76 -29.83
CA ALA A 206 -49.73 -9.61 -31.26
C ALA A 206 -51.08 -9.29 -31.89
N TYR A 207 -51.04 -8.43 -32.89
CA TYR A 207 -52.16 -8.04 -33.72
C TYR A 207 -51.73 -8.19 -35.17
N SER A 208 -52.67 -8.54 -36.04
CA SER A 208 -52.37 -8.74 -37.43
C SER A 208 -53.52 -8.34 -38.34
N LYS A 209 -53.15 -7.77 -39.48
CA LYS A 209 -54.02 -7.60 -40.65
C LYS A 209 -53.57 -8.54 -41.74
N PHE A 210 -54.50 -9.09 -42.52
CA PHE A 210 -54.18 -10.20 -43.43
C PHE A 210 -54.09 -9.83 -44.90
N TYR A 211 -54.85 -8.83 -45.32
CA TYR A 211 -55.11 -8.59 -46.73
C TYR A 211 -54.61 -7.22 -47.19
N TYR A 212 -53.92 -7.23 -48.32
CA TYR A 212 -53.53 -6.06 -49.08
C TYR A 212 -54.40 -5.97 -50.32
N ASP A 213 -55.09 -4.85 -50.49
CA ASP A 213 -55.86 -4.54 -51.68
C ASP A 213 -54.94 -3.86 -52.69
N LYS A 214 -54.73 -4.53 -53.82
CA LYS A 214 -53.86 -4.06 -54.89
C LYS A 214 -54.50 -2.95 -55.73
N ASP A 215 -55.83 -2.84 -55.73
CA ASP A 215 -56.54 -1.82 -56.53
C ASP A 215 -56.42 -0.43 -55.90
N ILE A 216 -56.42 -0.37 -54.56
CA ILE A 216 -56.25 0.88 -53.79
C ILE A 216 -54.88 1.02 -53.12
N GLU A 217 -53.99 0.04 -53.29
CA GLU A 217 -52.64 -0.02 -52.73
C GLU A 217 -52.57 0.15 -51.19
N THR A 218 -53.54 -0.40 -50.45
CA THR A 218 -53.58 -0.28 -48.98
C THR A 218 -53.84 -1.61 -48.27
N ILE A 219 -53.47 -1.68 -46.99
CA ILE A 219 -53.80 -2.83 -46.12
C ILE A 219 -55.25 -2.70 -45.62
N ASN A 220 -56.03 -3.75 -45.75
CA ASN A 220 -57.41 -3.78 -45.29
C ASN A 220 -57.44 -3.73 -43.75
N VAL A 221 -58.41 -3.01 -43.21
CA VAL A 221 -58.60 -2.90 -41.75
C VAL A 221 -59.21 -4.17 -41.16
N SER A 222 -60.06 -4.85 -41.95
CA SER A 222 -60.72 -6.11 -41.64
C SER A 222 -60.55 -7.05 -42.83
N PRO A 223 -60.37 -8.36 -42.62
CA PRO A 223 -60.31 -9.05 -41.34
C PRO A 223 -58.98 -8.83 -40.62
N ASP A 224 -59.07 -8.84 -39.29
CA ASP A 224 -57.94 -8.68 -38.38
C ASP A 224 -57.88 -9.84 -37.38
N GLY A 225 -56.76 -9.97 -36.69
CA GLY A 225 -56.65 -10.93 -35.62
C GLY A 225 -55.70 -10.53 -34.52
N SER A 226 -55.87 -11.19 -33.38
CA SER A 226 -55.06 -11.00 -32.19
C SER A 226 -54.59 -12.31 -31.58
N GLY A 227 -53.54 -12.22 -30.79
CA GLY A 227 -52.98 -13.36 -30.08
C GLY A 227 -51.72 -12.99 -29.31
N THR A 228 -50.74 -13.89 -29.29
CA THR A 228 -49.52 -13.73 -28.50
C THR A 228 -48.27 -13.88 -29.35
N SER A 229 -47.18 -13.29 -28.89
CA SER A 229 -45.88 -13.37 -29.55
C SER A 229 -44.77 -13.57 -28.56
N MET A 230 -43.77 -14.36 -28.96
CA MET A 230 -42.51 -14.48 -28.28
C MET A 230 -41.34 -14.18 -29.23
N ALA A 231 -40.24 -13.72 -28.66
CA ALA A 231 -39.01 -13.45 -29.39
C ALA A 231 -37.78 -13.85 -28.58
N LEU A 232 -36.80 -14.46 -29.23
CA LEU A 232 -35.46 -14.75 -28.74
C LEU A 232 -34.46 -14.07 -29.65
N GLY A 233 -33.50 -13.34 -29.07
CA GLY A 233 -32.47 -12.61 -29.81
C GLY A 233 -31.08 -12.87 -29.24
N LEU A 234 -30.10 -13.08 -30.12
CA LEU A 234 -28.68 -13.08 -29.81
C LEU A 234 -28.00 -11.95 -30.56
N GLY A 235 -27.39 -11.03 -29.82
CA GLY A 235 -26.81 -9.81 -30.35
C GLY A 235 -25.32 -9.67 -30.11
N PHE A 236 -24.60 -9.18 -31.12
CA PHE A 236 -23.23 -8.72 -31.00
C PHE A 236 -23.21 -7.21 -31.19
N ARG A 237 -22.60 -6.47 -30.27
CA ARG A 237 -22.62 -5.00 -30.24
C ARG A 237 -21.21 -4.45 -30.09
N TYR A 238 -20.86 -3.45 -30.89
CA TYR A 238 -19.64 -2.67 -30.80
C TYR A 238 -19.94 -1.30 -30.21
N ILE A 239 -19.12 -0.85 -29.25
CA ILE A 239 -19.25 0.44 -28.56
C ILE A 239 -18.45 1.50 -29.33
N ILE A 240 -19.13 2.56 -29.76
CA ILE A 240 -18.56 3.62 -30.59
C ILE A 240 -17.91 4.72 -29.74
N ASP A 241 -18.46 5.01 -28.54
CA ASP A 241 -18.02 6.11 -27.69
C ASP A 241 -17.87 5.66 -26.23
N SER A 242 -16.70 5.11 -25.89
CA SER A 242 -16.46 4.41 -24.62
C SER A 242 -16.17 5.33 -23.41
N GLY A 243 -16.30 6.65 -23.54
CA GLY A 243 -15.95 7.61 -22.46
C GLY A 243 -17.08 8.52 -21.97
N LYS A 244 -18.12 8.76 -22.78
CA LYS A 244 -19.20 9.70 -22.45
C LYS A 244 -20.22 9.11 -21.49
N SER A 245 -20.95 9.97 -20.76
CA SER A 245 -22.05 9.55 -19.86
C SER A 245 -23.09 8.68 -20.59
N ASN A 246 -23.23 8.91 -21.89
CA ASN A 246 -24.13 8.21 -22.79
C ASN A 246 -23.23 7.39 -23.72
N ILE A 247 -23.35 6.08 -23.65
CA ILE A 247 -22.59 5.16 -24.50
C ILE A 247 -23.48 4.78 -25.69
N PHE A 248 -22.91 4.82 -26.88
CA PHE A 248 -23.58 4.40 -28.11
C PHE A 248 -22.98 3.08 -28.61
N SER A 249 -23.85 2.21 -29.12
CA SER A 249 -23.42 0.97 -29.75
C SER A 249 -24.16 0.70 -31.07
N ILE A 250 -23.46 0.01 -31.95
CA ILE A 250 -23.99 -0.54 -33.19
C ILE A 250 -23.75 -2.04 -33.22
N GLY A 251 -24.64 -2.80 -33.82
CA GLY A 251 -24.45 -4.24 -33.87
C GLY A 251 -25.42 -4.99 -34.74
N ILE A 252 -25.36 -6.31 -34.62
CA ILE A 252 -26.15 -7.26 -35.40
C ILE A 252 -26.84 -8.21 -34.43
N ASP A 253 -28.14 -8.47 -34.66
CA ASP A 253 -28.92 -9.48 -33.96
C ASP A 253 -29.35 -10.61 -34.88
N PHE A 254 -29.22 -11.83 -34.37
CA PHE A 254 -29.94 -12.99 -34.87
C PHE A 254 -31.20 -13.16 -34.01
N ARG A 255 -32.37 -13.13 -34.63
CA ARG A 255 -33.65 -13.24 -33.92
C ARG A 255 -34.44 -14.42 -34.42
N HIS A 256 -35.01 -15.17 -33.48
CA HIS A 256 -36.12 -16.06 -33.72
C HIS A 256 -37.36 -15.50 -33.04
N SER A 257 -38.51 -15.48 -33.71
CA SER A 257 -39.78 -15.17 -33.06
C SER A 257 -40.86 -16.16 -33.46
N TYR A 258 -41.85 -16.30 -32.58
CA TYR A 258 -43.02 -17.11 -32.81
C TYR A 258 -44.25 -16.33 -32.41
N THR A 259 -45.11 -16.06 -33.38
CA THR A 259 -46.31 -15.26 -33.22
C THR A 259 -47.51 -16.13 -33.53
N LYS A 260 -48.43 -16.27 -32.57
CA LYS A 260 -49.66 -17.06 -32.70
C LYS A 260 -50.84 -16.12 -32.71
N ILE A 261 -51.56 -16.07 -33.82
CA ILE A 261 -52.83 -15.36 -33.95
C ILE A 261 -53.94 -16.40 -33.98
N ASN A 262 -54.79 -16.37 -32.96
CA ASN A 262 -55.82 -17.40 -32.73
C ASN A 262 -57.19 -16.82 -32.37
N LYS A 263 -57.35 -15.51 -32.46
CA LYS A 263 -58.61 -14.81 -32.37
C LYS A 263 -58.74 -13.96 -33.61
N ILE A 264 -59.58 -14.37 -34.55
CA ILE A 264 -59.81 -13.66 -35.80
C ILE A 264 -61.16 -12.96 -35.71
N ASN A 265 -61.15 -11.69 -36.09
CA ASN A 265 -62.32 -10.85 -36.21
C ASN A 265 -62.58 -10.63 -37.70
N ASP A 266 -63.60 -11.32 -38.20
CA ASP A 266 -63.98 -11.33 -39.62
C ASP A 266 -65.50 -11.17 -39.74
N PRO A 267 -66.02 -9.95 -39.54
CA PRO A 267 -67.46 -9.68 -39.56
C PRO A 267 -68.11 -9.96 -40.92
N ASP A 268 -67.34 -9.87 -42.00
CA ASP A 268 -67.80 -10.07 -43.37
C ASP A 268 -67.58 -11.50 -43.87
N ASN A 269 -67.05 -12.39 -43.00
CA ASN A 269 -66.77 -13.80 -43.30
C ASN A 269 -65.95 -13.98 -44.59
N THR A 270 -64.89 -13.18 -44.73
CA THR A 270 -63.99 -13.08 -45.88
C THR A 270 -62.73 -13.95 -45.80
N THR A 271 -62.45 -14.52 -44.63
CA THR A 271 -61.27 -15.32 -44.34
C THR A 271 -61.66 -16.74 -43.92
N PRO A 272 -61.14 -17.78 -44.59
CA PRO A 272 -61.53 -19.17 -44.32
C PRO A 272 -60.63 -19.87 -43.27
N PHE A 273 -59.84 -19.09 -42.51
CA PHE A 273 -58.95 -19.59 -41.47
C PHE A 273 -59.27 -18.97 -40.12
N ASN A 274 -59.13 -19.74 -39.05
CA ASN A 274 -59.39 -19.28 -37.67
C ASN A 274 -58.10 -18.98 -36.87
N ARG A 275 -56.95 -19.37 -37.41
CA ARG A 275 -55.66 -19.26 -36.74
C ARG A 275 -54.52 -19.27 -37.74
N PHE A 276 -53.46 -18.52 -37.42
CA PHE A 276 -52.17 -18.75 -38.05
C PHE A 276 -51.00 -18.45 -37.09
N ASP A 277 -49.91 -19.19 -37.26
CA ASP A 277 -48.75 -19.21 -36.37
C ASP A 277 -47.46 -18.94 -37.16
N LEU A 278 -46.92 -17.75 -37.01
CA LEU A 278 -45.72 -17.30 -37.69
C LEU A 278 -44.45 -17.56 -36.88
N ALA A 279 -43.68 -18.55 -37.30
CA ALA A 279 -42.26 -18.66 -36.92
C ALA A 279 -41.44 -17.74 -37.84
N ASN A 280 -40.58 -16.89 -37.29
CA ASN A 280 -39.69 -16.01 -38.06
C ASN A 280 -38.24 -16.21 -37.60
N TYR A 281 -37.32 -16.15 -38.56
CA TYR A 281 -35.88 -16.04 -38.31
C TYR A 281 -35.33 -14.89 -39.11
N GLY A 282 -34.51 -14.04 -38.49
CA GLY A 282 -33.96 -12.88 -39.20
C GLY A 282 -32.67 -12.33 -38.64
N LEU A 283 -32.08 -11.45 -39.45
CA LEU A 283 -30.86 -10.70 -39.17
C LEU A 283 -31.19 -9.20 -39.10
N TYR A 284 -30.79 -8.55 -38.01
CA TYR A 284 -31.16 -7.16 -37.73
C TYR A 284 -29.94 -6.31 -37.44
N LEU A 285 -29.86 -5.14 -38.08
CA LEU A 285 -28.94 -4.08 -37.67
C LEU A 285 -29.52 -3.41 -36.42
N THR A 286 -28.67 -3.19 -35.42
CA THR A 286 -29.08 -2.61 -34.14
C THR A 286 -28.33 -1.33 -33.83
N LEU A 287 -29.04 -0.33 -33.33
CA LEU A 287 -28.50 0.89 -32.74
C LEU A 287 -29.03 1.00 -31.31
N ALA A 288 -28.14 1.21 -30.35
CA ALA A 288 -28.56 1.38 -28.95
C ALA A 288 -27.78 2.51 -28.27
N THR A 289 -28.39 3.07 -27.24
CA THR A 289 -27.70 3.97 -26.31
C THR A 289 -28.02 3.61 -24.87
N PHE A 290 -27.01 3.61 -24.00
CA PHE A 290 -27.17 3.25 -22.59
C PHE A 290 -26.29 4.09 -21.67
N TYR A 291 -26.70 4.15 -20.41
CA TYR A 291 -26.05 4.89 -19.33
C TYR A 291 -25.41 3.93 -18.33
N GLY A 292 -24.23 4.31 -17.82
CA GLY A 292 -23.44 3.45 -16.94
C GLY A 292 -22.51 2.52 -17.72
N GLY A 293 -22.08 1.41 -17.13
CA GLY A 293 -21.19 0.47 -17.82
C GLY A 293 -19.75 0.97 -18.03
N LYS A 294 -19.33 2.06 -17.36
CA LYS A 294 -17.97 2.61 -17.48
C LYS A 294 -16.97 1.86 -16.61
N LYS A 295 -15.71 1.83 -17.03
CA LYS A 295 -14.61 1.39 -16.15
C LYS A 295 -14.56 2.30 -14.92
N THR A 296 -14.26 1.73 -13.77
CA THR A 296 -13.98 2.49 -12.55
C THR A 296 -12.50 2.38 -12.19
N ILE A 297 -12.10 3.10 -11.14
CA ILE A 297 -10.75 2.97 -10.58
C ILE A 297 -10.44 1.57 -10.04
N GLY A 298 -11.47 0.76 -9.74
CA GLY A 298 -11.27 -0.64 -9.37
C GLY A 298 -10.78 -1.50 -10.55
N ASP A 299 -11.24 -1.21 -11.77
CA ASP A 299 -10.77 -1.91 -12.98
C ASP A 299 -9.31 -1.54 -13.28
N GLU A 300 -8.96 -0.27 -13.09
CA GLU A 300 -7.58 0.22 -13.18
C GLU A 300 -6.68 -0.43 -12.11
N ALA A 301 -7.14 -0.47 -10.85
CA ALA A 301 -6.41 -1.11 -9.76
C ALA A 301 -6.09 -2.58 -10.07
N LYS A 302 -7.03 -3.30 -10.70
CA LYS A 302 -6.85 -4.69 -11.10
C LYS A 302 -5.80 -4.86 -12.20
N ILE A 303 -5.75 -3.95 -13.17
CA ILE A 303 -4.68 -3.94 -14.18
C ILE A 303 -3.32 -3.77 -13.51
N ILE A 304 -3.18 -2.76 -12.65
CA ILE A 304 -1.94 -2.47 -11.92
C ILE A 304 -1.52 -3.65 -11.03
N TYR A 305 -2.48 -4.33 -10.42
CA TYR A 305 -2.24 -5.56 -9.64
C TYR A 305 -1.55 -6.63 -10.49
N TYR A 306 -2.04 -6.90 -11.72
CA TYR A 306 -1.41 -7.90 -12.61
C TYR A 306 -0.10 -7.40 -13.24
N SER A 307 0.16 -6.10 -13.22
CA SER A 307 1.47 -5.50 -13.48
C SER A 307 2.44 -5.57 -12.27
N LYS A 308 2.06 -6.30 -11.20
CA LYS A 308 2.84 -6.50 -9.97
C LYS A 308 3.16 -5.25 -9.16
N ASP A 309 2.46 -4.14 -9.43
CA ASP A 309 2.57 -2.94 -8.58
C ASP A 309 1.49 -2.95 -7.49
N TYR A 310 1.69 -3.83 -6.52
CA TYR A 310 0.71 -4.09 -5.45
C TYR A 310 0.52 -2.90 -4.50
N LEU A 311 1.55 -2.06 -4.35
CA LEU A 311 1.44 -0.84 -3.54
C LEU A 311 0.42 0.13 -4.17
N THR A 312 0.59 0.45 -5.45
CA THR A 312 -0.31 1.34 -6.18
C THR A 312 -1.69 0.72 -6.36
N ALA A 313 -1.76 -0.58 -6.66
CA ALA A 313 -3.02 -1.30 -6.79
C ALA A 313 -3.85 -1.24 -5.51
N LYS A 314 -3.23 -1.49 -4.34
CA LYS A 314 -3.88 -1.41 -3.04
C LYS A 314 -4.49 -0.03 -2.77
N ASP A 315 -3.75 1.04 -3.06
CA ASP A 315 -4.24 2.40 -2.81
C ASP A 315 -5.42 2.74 -3.72
N LYS A 316 -5.38 2.33 -5.00
CA LYS A 316 -6.53 2.47 -5.91
C LYS A 316 -7.72 1.60 -5.53
N PHE A 317 -7.52 0.39 -5.02
CA PHE A 317 -8.63 -0.42 -4.49
C PHE A 317 -9.29 0.22 -3.27
N ARG A 318 -8.51 0.88 -2.39
CA ARG A 318 -9.07 1.65 -1.27
C ARG A 318 -9.88 2.85 -1.77
N GLU A 319 -9.38 3.56 -2.77
CA GLU A 319 -10.11 4.65 -3.40
C GLU A 319 -11.41 4.16 -4.04
N PHE A 320 -11.39 3.01 -4.73
CA PHE A 320 -12.59 2.37 -5.26
C PHE A 320 -13.63 2.08 -4.17
N ILE A 321 -13.22 1.50 -3.04
CA ILE A 321 -14.12 1.19 -1.92
C ILE A 321 -14.77 2.46 -1.35
N ASN A 322 -14.03 3.56 -1.30
CA ASN A 322 -14.53 4.84 -0.79
C ASN A 322 -15.48 5.53 -1.78
N ASN A 323 -15.14 5.53 -3.07
CA ASN A 323 -15.92 6.19 -4.12
C ASN A 323 -17.18 5.39 -4.51
N TYR A 324 -17.18 4.08 -4.30
CA TYR A 324 -18.27 3.18 -4.67
C TYR A 324 -18.72 2.29 -3.49
N PRO A 325 -19.24 2.87 -2.40
CA PRO A 325 -19.54 2.14 -1.16
C PRO A 325 -20.60 1.04 -1.33
N ASN A 326 -21.51 1.20 -2.30
CA ASN A 326 -22.61 0.27 -2.57
C ASN A 326 -22.32 -0.69 -3.75
N HIS A 327 -21.10 -0.74 -4.26
CA HIS A 327 -20.77 -1.60 -5.40
C HIS A 327 -20.79 -3.09 -5.01
N SER A 328 -21.43 -3.96 -5.81
CA SER A 328 -21.59 -5.37 -5.44
C SER A 328 -20.26 -6.12 -5.30
N ASN A 329 -19.24 -5.73 -6.05
CA ASN A 329 -17.90 -6.34 -5.96
C ASN A 329 -16.95 -5.65 -4.96
N ARG A 330 -17.47 -4.88 -4.00
CA ARG A 330 -16.66 -4.28 -2.93
C ARG A 330 -15.87 -5.34 -2.13
N TYR A 331 -16.49 -6.49 -1.85
CA TYR A 331 -15.81 -7.60 -1.15
C TYR A 331 -14.60 -8.13 -1.95
N ARG A 332 -14.68 -8.14 -3.28
CA ARG A 332 -13.56 -8.56 -4.15
C ARG A 332 -12.41 -7.56 -4.08
N ALA A 333 -12.71 -6.25 -4.07
CA ALA A 333 -11.68 -5.23 -3.88
C ALA A 333 -10.98 -5.38 -2.51
N MET A 334 -11.73 -5.73 -1.46
CA MET A 334 -11.14 -6.05 -0.15
C MET A 334 -10.23 -7.27 -0.18
N ASN A 335 -10.62 -8.34 -0.90
CA ASN A 335 -9.76 -9.50 -1.08
C ASN A 335 -8.46 -9.12 -1.81
N TYR A 336 -8.54 -8.34 -2.90
CA TYR A 336 -7.35 -7.84 -3.59
C TYR A 336 -6.46 -6.99 -2.69
N ILE A 337 -7.02 -6.17 -1.79
CA ILE A 337 -6.23 -5.42 -0.80
C ILE A 337 -5.48 -6.37 0.14
N SER A 338 -6.12 -7.47 0.57
CA SER A 338 -5.48 -8.51 1.39
C SER A 338 -4.32 -9.17 0.64
N GLU A 339 -4.57 -9.62 -0.58
CA GLU A 339 -3.54 -10.20 -1.46
C GLU A 339 -2.39 -9.22 -1.73
N CYS A 340 -2.68 -7.93 -1.90
CA CYS A 340 -1.65 -6.90 -2.03
C CYS A 340 -0.81 -6.80 -0.75
N ASN A 341 -1.43 -6.83 0.44
CA ASN A 341 -0.67 -6.77 1.69
C ASN A 341 0.29 -7.96 1.84
N GLU A 342 -0.10 -9.14 1.37
CA GLU A 342 0.75 -10.34 1.32
C GLU A 342 1.91 -10.19 0.32
N LYS A 343 1.64 -9.60 -0.85
CA LYS A 343 2.62 -9.50 -1.95
C LYS A 343 3.54 -8.27 -1.90
N ILE A 344 3.17 -7.21 -1.18
CA ILE A 344 3.98 -5.97 -1.07
C ILE A 344 5.40 -6.24 -0.51
N PRO A 345 5.60 -7.03 0.56
CA PRO A 345 6.95 -7.37 1.03
C PRO A 345 7.83 -7.99 -0.05
N TYR A 346 7.27 -8.89 -0.87
CA TYR A 346 7.98 -9.52 -1.99
C TYR A 346 8.36 -8.51 -3.08
N GLN A 347 7.43 -7.63 -3.48
CA GLN A 347 7.72 -6.56 -4.45
C GLN A 347 8.86 -5.65 -3.97
N ILE A 348 8.87 -5.29 -2.68
CA ILE A 348 9.95 -4.46 -2.11
C ILE A 348 11.26 -5.25 -2.03
N MET A 349 11.22 -6.54 -1.69
CA MET A 349 12.39 -7.42 -1.66
C MET A 349 13.01 -7.56 -3.05
N GLU A 350 12.21 -7.75 -4.11
CA GLU A 350 12.70 -7.81 -5.50
C GLU A 350 13.45 -6.53 -5.87
N GLN A 351 12.94 -5.36 -5.49
CA GLN A 351 13.69 -4.10 -5.66
C GLN A 351 15.01 -4.10 -4.89
N GLY A 352 15.05 -4.68 -3.68
CA GLY A 352 16.27 -4.83 -2.90
C GLY A 352 17.29 -5.75 -3.57
N ILE A 353 16.85 -6.85 -4.17
CA ILE A 353 17.70 -7.78 -4.95
C ILE A 353 18.35 -7.04 -6.12
N LEU A 354 17.60 -6.23 -6.86
CA LEU A 354 18.19 -5.43 -7.96
C LEU A 354 19.32 -4.51 -7.49
N TYR A 355 19.20 -3.91 -6.30
CA TYR A 355 20.29 -3.10 -5.72
C TYR A 355 21.48 -3.94 -5.22
N ASP A 356 21.21 -5.12 -4.65
CA ASP A 356 22.24 -6.06 -4.19
C ASP A 356 23.08 -6.56 -5.38
N ASP A 357 22.42 -6.89 -6.50
CA ASP A 357 23.05 -7.41 -7.73
C ASP A 357 24.02 -6.40 -8.38
N ILE A 358 23.74 -5.09 -8.26
CA ILE A 358 24.64 -4.02 -8.75
C ILE A 358 25.63 -3.52 -7.70
N GLY A 359 25.66 -4.14 -6.50
CA GLY A 359 26.59 -3.81 -5.42
C GLY A 359 26.20 -2.63 -4.53
N GLU A 360 25.00 -2.04 -4.70
CA GLU A 360 24.49 -0.95 -3.86
C GLU A 360 23.87 -1.48 -2.55
N THR A 361 24.70 -2.13 -1.72
CA THR A 361 24.28 -2.84 -0.50
C THR A 361 23.54 -1.96 0.52
N ASP A 362 23.85 -0.67 0.59
CA ASP A 362 23.13 0.30 1.43
C ASP A 362 21.65 0.44 1.04
N LYS A 363 21.38 0.60 -0.26
CA LYS A 363 20.00 0.72 -0.77
C LYS A 363 19.28 -0.63 -0.68
N ALA A 364 19.99 -1.73 -0.93
CA ALA A 364 19.45 -3.07 -0.74
C ALA A 364 18.98 -3.30 0.70
N LEU A 365 19.83 -2.97 1.70
CA LEU A 365 19.49 -3.08 3.12
C LEU A 365 18.24 -2.27 3.47
N GLN A 366 18.16 -1.01 3.02
CA GLN A 366 16.98 -0.17 3.24
C GLN A 366 15.71 -0.82 2.68
N LYS A 367 15.78 -1.43 1.49
CA LYS A 367 14.65 -2.16 0.89
C LYS A 367 14.30 -3.40 1.70
N TYR A 368 15.26 -4.20 2.15
CA TYR A 368 14.98 -5.40 2.95
C TYR A 368 14.36 -5.07 4.31
N ILE A 369 14.86 -4.06 5.02
CA ILE A 369 14.27 -3.58 6.28
C ILE A 369 12.84 -3.07 6.02
N LYS A 370 12.64 -2.28 4.96
CA LYS A 370 11.32 -1.80 4.57
C LYS A 370 10.37 -2.96 4.25
N ALA A 371 10.81 -3.95 3.47
CA ALA A 371 10.03 -5.15 3.15
C ALA A 371 9.60 -5.88 4.43
N LYS A 372 10.55 -6.11 5.35
CA LYS A 372 10.31 -6.77 6.64
C LYS A 372 9.29 -6.00 7.48
N SER A 373 9.38 -4.67 7.54
CA SER A 373 8.42 -3.83 8.28
C SER A 373 7.00 -3.83 7.70
N ARG A 374 6.82 -4.29 6.46
CA ARG A 374 5.55 -4.35 5.76
C ARG A 374 4.93 -5.75 5.77
N VAL A 375 5.58 -6.72 6.39
CA VAL A 375 5.02 -8.06 6.58
C VAL A 375 3.87 -7.97 7.58
N VAL A 376 2.64 -8.15 7.12
CA VAL A 376 1.41 -8.03 7.93
C VAL A 376 0.96 -9.39 8.50
N ILE A 377 1.36 -10.48 7.87
CA ILE A 377 1.03 -11.86 8.23
C ILE A 377 2.32 -12.55 8.70
N ASN A 378 2.24 -13.55 9.58
CA ASN A 378 3.38 -14.40 9.96
C ASN A 378 3.82 -15.32 8.80
N ASP A 379 4.12 -14.74 7.66
CA ASP A 379 4.74 -15.41 6.53
C ASP A 379 6.21 -15.68 6.90
N THR A 380 6.46 -16.89 7.40
CA THR A 380 7.78 -17.31 7.87
C THR A 380 8.80 -17.32 6.72
N LEU A 381 8.37 -17.66 5.50
CA LEU A 381 9.24 -17.79 4.34
C LEU A 381 9.87 -16.44 3.97
N ILE A 382 9.06 -15.38 3.84
CA ILE A 382 9.61 -14.05 3.51
C ILE A 382 10.46 -13.49 4.66
N ILE A 383 10.07 -13.71 5.91
CA ILE A 383 10.84 -13.26 7.08
C ILE A 383 12.21 -13.92 7.12
N GLU A 384 12.28 -15.24 6.96
CA GLU A 384 13.54 -15.99 6.93
C GLU A 384 14.43 -15.53 5.77
N THR A 385 13.84 -15.35 4.58
CA THR A 385 14.57 -14.89 3.39
C THR A 385 15.16 -13.48 3.60
N LEU A 386 14.38 -12.56 4.16
CA LEU A 386 14.84 -11.20 4.45
C LEU A 386 15.91 -11.19 5.55
N ASN A 387 15.73 -11.97 6.62
CA ASN A 387 16.74 -12.09 7.68
C ASN A 387 18.05 -12.64 7.13
N PHE A 388 17.99 -13.65 6.28
CA PHE A 388 19.16 -14.21 5.61
C PHE A 388 19.91 -13.13 4.80
N ARG A 389 19.20 -12.39 3.94
CA ARG A 389 19.77 -11.31 3.11
C ARG A 389 20.39 -10.19 3.96
N ILE A 390 19.69 -9.74 5.01
CA ILE A 390 20.19 -8.72 5.93
C ILE A 390 21.47 -9.20 6.64
N ASN A 391 21.50 -10.47 7.07
CA ASN A 391 22.67 -11.07 7.71
C ASN A 391 23.86 -11.19 6.75
N GLU A 392 23.62 -11.50 5.48
CA GLU A 392 24.70 -11.53 4.47
C GLU A 392 25.31 -10.13 4.26
N ILE A 393 24.49 -9.07 4.22
CA ILE A 393 25.00 -7.69 4.18
C ILE A 393 25.81 -7.38 5.44
N ALA A 394 25.30 -7.73 6.62
CA ALA A 394 26.02 -7.54 7.89
C ALA A 394 27.40 -8.21 7.86
N LYS A 395 27.49 -9.48 7.45
CA LYS A 395 28.76 -10.21 7.32
C LYS A 395 29.72 -9.55 6.34
N LYS A 396 29.23 -9.13 5.15
CA LYS A 396 30.06 -8.43 4.15
C LYS A 396 30.64 -7.12 4.71
N TRP A 397 29.84 -6.34 5.42
CA TRP A 397 30.28 -5.09 6.03
C TRP A 397 31.21 -5.32 7.22
N MET A 398 30.98 -6.36 8.03
CA MET A 398 31.92 -6.76 9.09
C MET A 398 33.27 -7.20 8.52
N ASN A 399 33.30 -7.98 7.44
CA ASN A 399 34.55 -8.34 6.75
C ASN A 399 35.27 -7.08 6.24
N SER A 400 34.52 -6.11 5.72
CA SER A 400 35.09 -4.82 5.29
C SER A 400 35.64 -4.00 6.46
N ALA A 401 34.97 -4.04 7.62
CA ALA A 401 35.46 -3.41 8.84
C ALA A 401 36.75 -4.06 9.34
N GLU A 402 36.86 -5.39 9.25
CA GLU A 402 38.07 -6.13 9.63
C GLU A 402 39.25 -5.73 8.72
N LEU A 403 39.03 -5.61 7.41
CA LEU A 403 40.06 -5.13 6.48
C LEU A 403 40.52 -3.68 6.77
N LEU A 404 39.61 -2.81 7.23
CA LEU A 404 39.96 -1.46 7.68
C LEU A 404 40.77 -1.50 8.98
N LEU A 405 40.39 -2.38 9.90
CA LEU A 405 41.07 -2.60 11.17
C LEU A 405 42.52 -3.06 10.96
N ASP A 406 42.74 -4.02 10.07
CA ASP A 406 44.08 -4.53 9.70
C ASP A 406 44.97 -3.43 9.10
N LYS A 407 44.38 -2.53 8.33
CA LYS A 407 45.04 -1.35 7.76
C LYS A 407 45.22 -0.20 8.77
N LYS A 408 44.83 -0.39 10.02
CA LYS A 408 44.89 0.59 11.12
C LYS A 408 43.95 1.80 10.95
N PHE A 409 42.93 1.70 10.10
CA PHE A 409 41.88 2.70 9.96
C PHE A 409 40.79 2.49 11.03
N TYR A 410 41.17 2.69 12.30
CA TYR A 410 40.33 2.29 13.44
C TYR A 410 39.02 3.06 13.56
N LYS A 411 39.02 4.36 13.21
CA LYS A 411 37.81 5.19 13.28
C LYS A 411 36.79 4.78 12.24
N GLU A 412 37.25 4.52 11.01
CA GLU A 412 36.44 4.08 9.88
C GLU A 412 35.88 2.67 10.14
N ALA A 413 36.74 1.75 10.61
CA ALA A 413 36.34 0.39 10.98
C ALA A 413 35.25 0.41 12.07
N TYR A 414 35.46 1.17 13.15
CA TYR A 414 34.47 1.32 14.21
C TYR A 414 33.17 1.98 13.73
N SER A 415 33.25 3.01 12.89
CA SER A 415 32.08 3.65 12.31
C SER A 415 31.24 2.67 11.48
N LEU A 416 31.89 1.80 10.72
CA LEU A 416 31.22 0.77 9.94
C LEU A 416 30.56 -0.30 10.85
N VAL A 417 31.25 -0.78 11.88
CA VAL A 417 30.66 -1.73 12.85
C VAL A 417 29.48 -1.12 13.60
N LYS A 418 29.58 0.16 13.99
CA LYS A 418 28.46 0.87 14.61
C LYS A 418 27.23 0.91 13.69
N LYS A 419 27.43 1.14 12.39
CA LYS A 419 26.37 1.08 11.39
C LYS A 419 25.78 -0.33 11.27
N VAL A 420 26.61 -1.38 11.33
CA VAL A 420 26.12 -2.78 11.34
C VAL A 420 25.31 -3.08 12.61
N ALA A 421 25.71 -2.55 13.76
CA ALA A 421 25.03 -2.74 15.04
C ALA A 421 23.60 -2.17 15.04
N GLU A 422 23.28 -1.21 14.16
CA GLU A 422 21.92 -0.65 14.03
C GLU A 422 20.90 -1.69 13.51
N PHE A 423 21.35 -2.76 12.84
CA PHE A 423 20.46 -3.75 12.22
C PHE A 423 20.87 -5.21 12.39
N SER A 424 22.00 -5.51 13.03
CA SER A 424 22.50 -6.87 13.20
C SER A 424 23.21 -7.08 14.55
N GLU A 425 22.88 -8.21 15.19
CA GLU A 425 23.47 -8.65 16.46
C GLU A 425 25.00 -8.88 16.36
N ILE A 426 25.50 -9.23 15.18
CA ILE A 426 26.95 -9.41 14.95
C ILE A 426 27.69 -8.09 15.17
N GLY A 427 27.13 -6.98 14.66
CA GLY A 427 27.71 -5.66 14.87
C GLY A 427 27.63 -5.22 16.33
N GLU A 428 26.51 -5.48 16.99
CA GLU A 428 26.32 -5.15 18.41
C GLU A 428 27.38 -5.85 19.29
N LYS A 429 27.57 -7.16 19.10
CA LYS A 429 28.56 -7.97 19.83
C LYS A 429 30.00 -7.50 19.60
N GLU A 430 30.36 -7.10 18.39
CA GLU A 430 31.72 -6.70 18.03
C GLU A 430 32.03 -5.21 18.27
N THR A 431 31.01 -4.38 18.59
CA THR A 431 31.18 -2.92 18.76
C THR A 431 32.22 -2.57 19.83
N SER A 432 32.23 -3.28 20.96
CA SER A 432 33.20 -3.06 22.04
C SER A 432 34.63 -3.35 21.59
N ARG A 433 34.81 -4.48 20.89
CA ARG A 433 36.11 -4.90 20.35
C ARG A 433 36.70 -3.85 19.42
N TYR A 434 35.91 -3.29 18.51
CA TYR A 434 36.40 -2.28 17.56
C TYR A 434 36.69 -0.93 18.24
N LYS A 435 35.88 -0.54 19.23
CA LYS A 435 36.13 0.68 20.01
C LYS A 435 37.44 0.60 20.81
N SER A 436 37.82 -0.59 21.29
CA SER A 436 39.07 -0.75 22.05
C SER A 436 40.32 -0.36 21.25
N TYR A 437 40.35 -0.61 19.93
CA TYR A 437 41.47 -0.21 19.07
C TYR A 437 41.60 1.32 18.93
N ILE A 438 40.49 2.06 18.92
CA ILE A 438 40.53 3.53 18.95
C ILE A 438 41.13 4.02 20.27
N ILE A 439 40.71 3.42 21.39
CA ILE A 439 41.21 3.78 22.71
C ILE A 439 42.71 3.44 22.83
N LEU A 440 43.12 2.28 22.31
CA LEU A 440 44.52 1.88 22.21
C LEU A 440 45.35 2.91 21.40
N GLU A 441 44.83 3.40 20.27
CA GLU A 441 45.49 4.42 19.46
C GLU A 441 45.61 5.76 20.21
N GLN A 442 44.59 6.15 20.97
CA GLN A 442 44.65 7.33 21.84
C GLN A 442 45.73 7.18 22.92
N GLY A 443 45.83 6.01 23.55
CA GLY A 443 46.89 5.70 24.51
C GLY A 443 48.27 5.83 23.88
N LYS A 444 48.48 5.26 22.68
CA LYS A 444 49.74 5.38 21.93
C LYS A 444 50.11 6.82 21.61
N LYS A 445 49.14 7.66 21.24
CA LYS A 445 49.35 9.09 20.98
C LYS A 445 49.77 9.83 22.26
N LEU A 446 49.06 9.60 23.37
CA LEU A 446 49.41 10.18 24.68
C LEU A 446 50.82 9.77 25.12
N GLN A 447 51.17 8.49 24.94
CA GLN A 447 52.51 7.99 25.24
C GLN A 447 53.58 8.67 24.37
N SER A 448 53.31 8.90 23.07
CA SER A 448 54.26 9.55 22.17
C SER A 448 54.57 11.01 22.53
N ILE A 449 53.68 11.68 23.27
CA ILE A 449 53.88 13.04 23.81
C ILE A 449 54.17 13.04 25.32
N LEU A 450 54.56 11.88 25.87
CA LEU A 450 54.97 11.69 27.26
C LEU A 450 53.89 11.98 28.32
N ILE A 451 52.60 11.93 27.97
CA ILE A 451 51.50 11.98 28.95
C ILE A 451 51.17 10.54 29.39
N LEU A 452 52.06 9.95 30.18
CA LEU A 452 52.14 8.50 30.38
C LEU A 452 51.05 7.94 31.31
N GLY A 453 50.69 8.65 32.39
CA GLY A 453 49.60 8.22 33.28
C GLY A 453 48.26 8.07 32.55
N LYS A 454 47.91 9.05 31.70
CA LYS A 454 46.70 8.97 30.86
C LYS A 454 46.81 7.92 29.77
N ALA A 455 48.01 7.66 29.24
CA ALA A 455 48.22 6.57 28.29
C ALA A 455 47.93 5.20 28.92
N MET A 456 48.42 4.97 30.14
CA MET A 456 48.18 3.74 30.91
C MET A 456 46.69 3.53 31.22
N GLU A 457 45.97 4.59 31.60
CA GLU A 457 44.52 4.54 31.81
C GLU A 457 43.80 4.10 30.52
N LYS A 458 44.14 4.69 29.36
CA LYS A 458 43.56 4.28 28.08
C LYS A 458 43.89 2.82 27.74
N TYR A 459 45.09 2.35 28.04
CA TYR A 459 45.45 0.95 27.85
C TYR A 459 44.61 0.01 28.71
N SER A 460 44.40 0.32 29.98
CA SER A 460 43.51 -0.48 30.86
C SER A 460 42.08 -0.52 30.33
N ILE A 461 41.52 0.63 29.92
CA ILE A 461 40.17 0.68 29.32
C ILE A 461 40.10 -0.16 28.03
N ALA A 462 41.12 -0.08 27.17
CA ALA A 462 41.16 -0.89 25.95
C ALA A 462 41.23 -2.40 26.24
N LEU A 463 41.93 -2.80 27.32
CA LEU A 463 42.04 -4.18 27.75
C LEU A 463 40.72 -4.73 28.29
N GLU A 464 40.04 -3.96 29.15
CA GLU A 464 38.70 -4.32 29.67
C GLU A 464 37.70 -4.54 28.53
N MET A 465 37.78 -3.75 27.47
CA MET A 465 36.91 -3.86 26.31
C MET A 465 37.27 -5.01 25.36
N ASN A 466 38.52 -5.46 25.37
CA ASN A 466 39.02 -6.50 24.47
C ASN A 466 40.23 -7.23 25.06
N ALA A 467 39.97 -8.34 25.76
CA ALA A 467 41.00 -9.17 26.37
C ALA A 467 42.05 -9.71 25.37
N LYS A 468 41.73 -9.83 24.08
CA LYS A 468 42.70 -10.30 23.06
C LYS A 468 43.87 -9.32 22.86
N LEU A 469 43.75 -8.08 23.34
CA LEU A 469 44.83 -7.09 23.28
C LEU A 469 45.84 -7.22 24.42
N GLU A 470 45.65 -8.13 25.38
CA GLU A 470 46.48 -8.27 26.59
C GLU A 470 47.97 -8.22 26.30
N SER A 471 48.49 -9.11 25.46
CA SER A 471 49.92 -9.16 25.15
C SER A 471 50.45 -7.83 24.59
N GLN A 472 49.70 -7.20 23.67
CA GLN A 472 50.10 -5.91 23.09
C GLN A 472 50.03 -4.78 24.11
N ILE A 473 48.98 -4.74 24.93
CA ILE A 473 48.76 -3.72 25.93
C ILE A 473 49.81 -3.81 27.03
N MET A 474 50.12 -5.01 27.51
CA MET A 474 51.15 -5.23 28.52
C MET A 474 52.52 -4.77 28.05
N ALA A 475 52.87 -5.03 26.78
CA ALA A 475 54.11 -4.51 26.20
C ALA A 475 54.14 -2.97 26.14
N LEU A 476 53.03 -2.33 25.78
CA LEU A 476 52.92 -0.86 25.73
C LEU A 476 52.94 -0.23 27.13
N GLN A 477 52.26 -0.85 28.11
CA GLN A 477 52.29 -0.43 29.51
C GLN A 477 53.70 -0.56 30.10
N TYR A 478 54.41 -1.65 29.78
CA TYR A 478 55.81 -1.82 30.16
C TYR A 478 56.70 -0.71 29.57
N GLN A 479 56.59 -0.45 28.27
CA GLN A 479 57.33 0.63 27.61
C GLN A 479 57.00 1.99 28.22
N ALA A 480 55.72 2.26 28.51
CA ALA A 480 55.30 3.49 29.16
C ALA A 480 55.88 3.60 30.57
N GLY A 481 55.98 2.49 31.31
CA GLY A 481 56.62 2.42 32.63
C GLY A 481 58.10 2.78 32.59
N ILE A 482 58.85 2.26 31.61
CA ILE A 482 60.26 2.64 31.40
C ILE A 482 60.39 4.14 31.07
N GLN A 483 59.53 4.68 30.21
CA GLN A 483 59.56 6.11 29.88
C GLN A 483 59.22 6.99 31.09
N LEU A 484 58.30 6.53 31.94
CA LEU A 484 57.91 7.21 33.19
C LEU A 484 59.08 7.27 34.15
N VAL A 485 59.82 6.17 34.26
CA VAL A 485 61.05 6.06 35.04
C VAL A 485 62.13 7.05 34.57
N GLU A 486 62.37 7.12 33.26
CA GLU A 486 63.34 8.07 32.68
C GLU A 486 62.96 9.54 32.92
N LEU A 487 61.67 9.82 33.11
CA LEU A 487 61.12 11.12 33.48
C LEU A 487 61.10 11.37 34.99
N ALA A 488 60.88 10.34 35.82
CA ALA A 488 60.80 10.43 37.27
C ALA A 488 62.14 10.79 37.94
N ASP A 489 63.26 10.50 37.26
CA ASP A 489 64.58 11.03 37.60
C ASP A 489 64.66 12.58 37.44
N LYS A 490 63.65 13.21 36.82
CA LYS A 490 63.61 14.65 36.47
C LYS A 490 62.34 15.39 36.94
N VAL A 491 61.36 14.70 37.53
CA VAL A 491 60.05 15.28 37.89
C VAL A 491 59.70 14.98 39.35
N ASP A 492 59.12 15.97 40.04
CA ASP A 492 58.75 15.91 41.47
C ASP A 492 57.25 15.59 41.72
N GLU A 493 56.47 15.32 40.67
CA GLU A 493 55.03 15.02 40.78
C GLU A 493 54.78 13.58 41.28
N PHE A 494 54.12 13.48 42.43
CA PHE A 494 53.95 12.25 43.22
C PHE A 494 53.13 11.15 42.54
N ASP A 495 52.12 11.51 41.76
CA ASP A 495 51.24 10.55 41.10
C ASP A 495 51.99 9.78 39.99
N GLU A 496 52.96 10.43 39.34
CA GLU A 496 53.81 9.83 38.31
C GLU A 496 54.79 8.81 38.92
N ILE A 497 55.35 9.10 40.10
CA ILE A 497 56.23 8.17 40.85
C ILE A 497 55.48 6.89 41.26
N ILE A 498 54.24 7.02 41.73
CA ILE A 498 53.39 5.86 42.10
C ILE A 498 53.04 5.02 40.86
N LEU A 499 52.70 5.67 39.75
CA LEU A 499 52.41 4.99 38.48
C LEU A 499 53.65 4.29 37.89
N ALA A 500 54.82 4.91 37.98
CA ALA A 500 56.10 4.34 37.56
C ALA A 500 56.42 3.07 38.38
N LYS A 501 56.29 3.14 39.70
CA LYS A 501 56.48 1.99 40.61
C LYS A 501 55.53 0.85 40.25
N LYS A 502 54.23 1.12 40.17
CA LYS A 502 53.21 0.08 39.87
C LYS A 502 53.48 -0.61 38.54
N SER A 503 53.97 0.14 37.55
CA SER A 503 54.32 -0.38 36.23
C SER A 503 55.53 -1.29 36.25
N LEU A 504 56.57 -0.94 37.03
CA LEU A 504 57.75 -1.79 37.23
C LEU A 504 57.44 -3.05 38.04
N GLU A 505 56.56 -2.97 39.05
CA GLU A 505 56.10 -4.13 39.83
C GLU A 505 55.34 -5.13 38.94
N HIS A 506 54.38 -4.66 38.14
CA HIS A 506 53.69 -5.50 37.16
C HIS A 506 54.66 -6.10 36.12
N ALA A 507 55.63 -5.32 35.64
CA ALA A 507 56.61 -5.83 34.71
C ALA A 507 57.47 -6.96 35.31
N LYS A 508 57.83 -6.84 36.59
CA LYS A 508 58.58 -7.85 37.34
C LYS A 508 57.80 -9.15 37.48
N GLU A 509 56.49 -9.07 37.69
CA GLU A 509 55.60 -10.24 37.73
C GLU A 509 55.54 -10.99 36.38
N LEU A 510 55.59 -10.28 35.25
CA LEU A 510 55.45 -10.86 33.91
C LEU A 510 56.73 -11.48 33.35
N SER A 511 57.90 -10.88 33.60
CA SER A 511 59.16 -11.27 32.94
C SER A 511 60.14 -12.05 33.81
N SER A 512 59.72 -12.51 35.00
CA SER A 512 60.59 -13.17 36.01
C SER A 512 61.75 -12.28 36.53
N GLY A 513 61.76 -10.99 36.15
CA GLY A 513 62.81 -10.01 36.44
C GLY A 513 62.85 -8.88 35.39
N ILE A 514 63.09 -7.64 35.83
CA ILE A 514 63.08 -6.42 34.97
C ILE A 514 64.48 -5.95 34.55
N GLY A 515 65.51 -6.74 34.85
CA GLY A 515 66.92 -6.41 34.63
C GLY A 515 67.49 -5.53 35.74
N SER A 516 68.77 -5.72 36.06
CA SER A 516 69.44 -5.14 37.25
C SER A 516 69.33 -3.62 37.35
N ARG A 517 69.34 -2.90 36.23
CA ARG A 517 69.19 -1.44 36.20
C ARG A 517 67.79 -0.99 36.64
N ASN A 518 66.75 -1.69 36.20
CA ASN A 518 65.37 -1.33 36.52
C ASN A 518 64.97 -1.84 37.91
N GLU A 519 65.57 -2.93 38.40
CA GLU A 519 65.39 -3.39 39.78
C GLU A 519 65.95 -2.38 40.77
N LYS A 520 67.17 -1.89 40.52
CA LYS A 520 67.78 -0.85 41.34
C LYS A 520 66.93 0.42 41.35
N LEU A 521 66.38 0.79 40.20
CA LEU A 521 65.56 1.99 40.10
C LEU A 521 64.18 1.81 40.79
N LEU A 522 63.60 0.61 40.79
CA LEU A 522 62.41 0.30 41.58
C LEU A 522 62.69 0.48 43.08
N ASP A 523 63.86 0.07 43.55
CA ASP A 523 64.31 0.30 44.92
C ASP A 523 64.49 1.80 45.22
N ASP A 524 65.12 2.56 44.31
CA ASP A 524 65.31 4.02 44.45
C ASP A 524 63.96 4.78 44.53
N LEU A 525 62.97 4.40 43.70
CA LEU A 525 61.61 4.96 43.76
C LEU A 525 60.89 4.61 45.06
N ASN A 526 61.09 3.39 45.59
CA ASN A 526 60.54 2.96 46.88
C ASN A 526 61.11 3.79 48.04
N ASP A 527 62.40 4.09 48.01
CA ASP A 527 63.05 4.91 49.03
C ASP A 527 62.61 6.38 48.93
N LYS A 528 62.42 6.91 47.70
CA LYS A 528 61.87 8.26 47.49
C LYS A 528 60.45 8.39 48.05
N LEU A 529 59.56 7.41 47.83
CA LEU A 529 58.21 7.38 48.40
C LEU A 529 58.23 7.34 49.94
N LYS A 530 59.06 6.48 50.55
CA LYS A 530 59.23 6.40 52.01
C LYS A 530 59.72 7.71 52.62
N SER A 531 60.66 8.39 51.95
CA SER A 531 61.19 9.68 52.43
C SER A 531 60.11 10.75 52.55
N TYR A 532 59.14 10.73 51.63
CA TYR A 532 58.01 11.67 51.64
C TYR A 532 56.92 11.33 52.64
N GLU A 533 56.59 10.04 52.82
CA GLU A 533 55.68 9.63 53.89
C GLU A 533 56.19 10.08 55.26
N ASN A 534 57.52 10.01 55.48
CA ASN A 534 58.16 10.55 56.66
C ASN A 534 58.05 12.09 56.75
N TYR A 535 58.27 12.81 55.65
CA TYR A 535 58.11 14.27 55.61
C TYR A 535 56.67 14.70 55.95
N LYS A 536 55.65 14.06 55.36
CA LYS A 536 54.24 14.35 55.62
C LYS A 536 53.85 14.07 57.07
N SER A 537 54.34 12.96 57.63
CA SER A 537 54.14 12.62 59.03
C SER A 537 54.75 13.68 59.95
N THR A 538 55.94 14.18 59.61
CA THR A 538 56.62 15.26 60.35
C THR A 538 55.82 16.57 60.32
N MET A 539 55.29 16.96 59.16
CA MET A 539 54.42 18.15 59.03
C MET A 539 53.15 18.07 59.89
N ILE A 540 52.50 16.89 59.95
CA ILE A 540 51.31 16.67 60.79
C ILE A 540 51.68 16.77 62.28
N ILE A 541 52.80 16.16 62.67
CA ILE A 541 53.31 16.23 64.04
C ILE A 541 53.60 17.68 64.44
N ASP A 542 54.28 18.46 63.58
CA ASP A 542 54.59 19.86 63.85
C ASP A 542 53.32 20.73 63.97
N TYR A 543 52.32 20.47 63.14
CA TYR A 543 51.03 21.15 63.23
C TYR A 543 50.32 20.86 64.56
N GLU A 544 50.20 19.61 64.97
CA GLU A 544 49.58 19.24 66.26
C GLU A 544 50.40 19.74 67.46
N MET A 545 51.73 19.71 67.37
CA MET A 545 52.63 20.27 68.39
C MET A 545 52.46 21.78 68.52
N SER A 546 52.25 22.51 67.42
CA SER A 546 52.00 23.96 67.45
C SER A 546 50.68 24.30 68.15
N LYS A 547 49.63 23.49 67.91
CA LYS A 547 48.31 23.63 68.56
C LYS A 547 48.38 23.36 70.07
N ALA A 548 49.13 22.35 70.48
CA ALA A 548 49.36 22.05 71.89
C ALA A 548 50.12 23.18 72.61
N ARG A 549 51.15 23.77 71.97
CA ARG A 549 51.90 24.92 72.51
C ARG A 549 51.00 26.15 72.71
N TYR A 550 50.10 26.42 71.76
CA TYR A 550 49.13 27.51 71.87
C TYR A 550 48.17 27.34 73.05
N LEU A 551 47.59 26.15 73.24
CA LEU A 551 46.69 25.86 74.37
C LEU A 551 47.39 26.02 75.73
N GLN A 552 48.66 25.62 75.81
CA GLN A 552 49.47 25.76 77.02
C GLN A 552 49.80 27.22 77.35
N ALA A 553 49.98 28.07 76.34
CA ALA A 553 50.17 29.50 76.52
C ALA A 553 48.90 30.19 77.05
N VAL A 554 47.72 29.84 76.53
CA VAL A 554 46.42 30.37 76.99
C VAL A 554 46.15 29.99 78.46
N ALA A 555 46.46 28.76 78.87
CA ALA A 555 46.23 28.29 80.24
C ALA A 555 47.10 29.01 81.30
N ARG A 556 48.21 29.64 80.90
CA ARG A 556 49.14 30.35 81.80
C ARG A 556 48.92 31.86 81.85
N SER A 557 47.89 32.38 81.16
CA SER A 557 47.56 33.81 81.19
C SER A 557 46.91 34.21 82.54
N PRO A 558 47.31 35.34 83.15
CA PRO A 558 46.73 35.81 84.41
C PRO A 558 45.25 36.18 84.23
N ARG A 559 44.41 35.85 85.21
CA ARG A 559 42.95 36.08 85.17
C ARG A 559 42.53 37.22 86.08
N LEU A 560 41.53 37.99 85.65
CA LEU A 560 40.91 39.04 86.44
C LEU A 560 40.26 38.45 87.71
N THR A 561 40.65 38.93 88.89
CA THR A 561 40.06 38.50 90.17
C THR A 561 39.72 39.69 91.06
N ILE A 562 38.67 39.54 91.86
CA ILE A 562 38.29 40.50 92.91
C ILE A 562 39.47 40.72 93.86
N GLY A 563 39.71 41.95 94.29
CA GLY A 563 40.83 42.37 95.14
C GLY A 563 42.03 42.95 94.37
N MET A 564 42.04 42.88 93.04
CA MET A 564 43.08 43.51 92.23
C MET A 564 43.01 45.03 92.32
N SER A 565 44.18 45.68 92.37
CA SER A 565 44.26 47.14 92.32
C SER A 565 44.02 47.64 90.90
N LEU A 566 43.52 48.87 90.80
CA LEU A 566 43.20 49.51 89.53
C LEU A 566 44.36 49.50 88.51
N PRO A 567 45.64 49.79 88.86
CA PRO A 567 46.76 49.71 87.90
C PRO A 567 47.00 48.28 87.37
N LEU A 568 46.78 47.27 88.21
CA LEU A 568 47.02 45.87 87.87
C LEU A 568 45.99 45.33 86.88
N ILE A 569 44.78 45.89 86.92
CA ILE A 569 43.72 45.61 85.95
C ILE A 569 43.96 46.36 84.65
N GLU A 570 44.43 47.60 84.73
CA GLU A 570 44.80 48.38 83.55
C GLU A 570 45.95 47.73 82.77
N ASP A 571 46.95 47.16 83.44
CA ASP A 571 48.00 46.35 82.78
C ASP A 571 47.45 45.05 82.15
N LEU A 572 46.38 44.48 82.71
CA LEU A 572 45.82 43.19 82.28
C LEU A 572 44.78 43.31 81.16
N LEU A 573 43.96 44.36 81.18
CA LEU A 573 42.84 44.58 80.24
C LEU A 573 42.99 45.85 79.39
N GLY A 574 43.99 46.70 79.68
CA GLY A 574 44.08 48.04 79.12
C GLY A 574 43.13 49.03 79.77
N ALA A 575 43.13 50.27 79.28
CA ALA A 575 42.23 51.32 79.75
C ALA A 575 40.75 50.97 79.45
N PRO A 576 39.80 51.32 80.33
CA PRO A 576 38.39 51.05 80.12
C PRO A 576 37.83 51.91 78.99
N HIS A 577 36.74 51.44 78.38
CA HIS A 577 36.03 52.21 77.36
C HIS A 577 35.29 53.38 78.00
N ASP A 578 34.64 53.16 79.15
CA ASP A 578 33.98 54.21 79.94
C ASP A 578 34.33 54.13 81.42
N LYS A 579 34.38 55.31 82.07
CA LYS A 579 34.68 55.46 83.49
C LYS A 579 33.71 56.40 84.17
N ILE A 580 33.03 55.91 85.20
CA ILE A 580 32.08 56.68 86.02
C ILE A 580 32.65 56.81 87.44
N ILE A 581 32.67 58.02 88.00
CA ILE A 581 33.23 58.31 89.32
C ILE A 581 32.16 59.00 90.18
N SER A 582 31.96 58.54 91.42
CA SER A 582 31.06 59.18 92.39
C SER A 582 31.65 60.51 92.90
N ASN A 583 30.82 61.56 92.98
CA ASN A 583 31.22 62.93 93.35
C ASN A 583 31.00 63.27 94.84
N GLN A 584 30.76 62.29 95.72
CA GLN A 584 30.69 62.51 97.16
C GLN A 584 32.09 62.35 97.77
N ILE A 585 32.61 63.41 98.37
CA ILE A 585 34.01 63.60 98.85
C ILE A 585 34.46 62.55 99.91
N LEU A 586 33.60 61.64 100.35
CA LEU A 586 33.88 60.67 101.40
C LEU A 586 33.85 59.18 100.98
N ASP A 587 33.53 58.83 99.72
CA ASP A 587 33.66 57.46 99.20
C ASP A 587 34.17 57.46 97.74
N LYS A 588 35.41 57.00 97.50
CA LYS A 588 36.05 56.99 96.17
C LYS A 588 35.64 55.75 95.37
N GLU A 589 34.38 55.70 94.97
CA GLU A 589 33.85 54.62 94.14
C GLU A 589 33.96 54.94 92.64
N GLN A 590 34.40 53.97 91.85
CA GLN A 590 34.56 54.09 90.40
C GLN A 590 33.99 52.86 89.70
N LEU A 591 33.32 53.04 88.57
CA LEU A 591 32.86 51.97 87.69
C LEU A 591 33.60 52.07 86.36
N TRP A 592 34.24 50.98 85.95
CA TRP A 592 34.92 50.87 84.66
C TRP A 592 34.15 49.92 83.77
N ILE A 593 33.95 50.30 82.51
CA ILE A 593 33.16 49.55 81.55
C ILE A 593 34.04 49.17 80.36
N TYR A 594 34.01 47.90 79.99
CA TYR A 594 34.63 47.38 78.78
C TYR A 594 33.55 46.78 77.88
N TYR A 595 33.51 47.25 76.64
CA TYR A 595 32.65 46.67 75.60
C TYR A 595 33.38 45.50 74.94
N LEU A 596 32.89 44.29 75.16
CA LEU A 596 33.29 43.09 74.43
C LEU A 596 32.28 42.88 73.28
N ASN A 597 32.66 42.15 72.23
CA ASN A 597 31.87 42.05 70.99
C ASN A 597 30.35 41.89 71.20
N ASP A 598 29.94 41.03 72.16
CA ASP A 598 28.53 40.69 72.37
C ASP A 598 28.05 40.98 73.80
N ARG A 599 28.90 41.57 74.67
CA ARG A 599 28.67 41.71 76.13
C ARG A 599 29.38 42.91 76.72
N GLN A 600 28.89 43.40 77.83
CA GLN A 600 29.51 44.51 78.57
C GLN A 600 30.08 44.00 79.90
N LEU A 601 31.40 44.13 80.08
CA LEU A 601 32.06 43.84 81.34
C LEU A 601 32.16 45.13 82.18
N GLN A 602 31.54 45.12 83.35
CA GLN A 602 31.54 46.22 84.31
C GLN A 602 32.35 45.84 85.55
N LEU A 603 33.33 46.66 85.89
CA LEU A 603 34.25 46.47 87.00
C LEU A 603 34.06 47.61 88.01
N SER A 604 33.56 47.28 89.21
CA SER A 604 33.33 48.28 90.26
C SER A 604 34.49 48.29 91.25
N PHE A 605 34.96 49.49 91.54
CA PHE A 605 36.07 49.77 92.42
C PHE A 605 35.62 50.59 93.61
N LYS A 606 36.13 50.23 94.79
CA LYS A 606 36.04 51.01 96.02
C LYS A 606 37.45 51.15 96.58
N ASP A 607 37.85 52.38 96.90
CA ASP A 607 39.22 52.69 97.33
C ASP A 607 40.30 52.15 96.36
N PHE A 608 40.03 52.23 95.05
CA PHE A 608 40.90 51.76 93.96
C PHE A 608 41.14 50.23 93.91
N ILE A 609 40.35 49.45 94.65
CA ILE A 609 40.39 47.99 94.63
C ILE A 609 39.11 47.47 93.96
N LEU A 610 39.27 46.55 93.01
CA LEU A 610 38.16 45.87 92.36
C LEU A 610 37.41 45.03 93.38
N PHE A 611 36.15 45.35 93.64
CA PHE A 611 35.32 44.57 94.57
C PHE A 611 34.18 43.83 93.86
N LYS A 612 33.83 44.22 92.63
CA LYS A 612 32.73 43.62 91.88
C LYS A 612 33.03 43.53 90.39
N ILE A 613 32.67 42.39 89.80
CA ILE A 613 32.77 42.10 88.38
C ILE A 613 31.37 41.70 87.91
N GLU A 614 30.84 42.39 86.92
CA GLU A 614 29.55 42.06 86.31
C GLU A 614 29.70 41.96 84.79
N GLU A 615 29.11 40.95 84.19
CA GLU A 615 29.08 40.75 82.73
C GLU A 615 27.61 40.79 82.31
N ILE A 616 27.26 41.76 81.45
CA ILE A 616 25.89 42.06 81.00
C ILE A 616 25.74 41.70 79.53
#